data_AF-A0A0F9Q790-F1
#
_entry.id   AF-A0A0F9Q790-F1
#
_cell.length_a   1.000
_cell.length_b   1.000
_cell.length_c   1.000
_cell.angle_alpha   90.00
_cell.angle_beta   90.00
_cell.angle_gamma   90.00
#
_symmetry.space_group_name_H-M   'P 1'
#
loop_
_entity.id
_entity.type
_entity.pdbx_description
1 polymer ?
#
loop_
_entity_poly.entity_id
_entity_poly.type
_entity_poly.pdbx_seq_one_letter_code
_entity_poly.pdbx_strand_id
1 'polypeptide(L)'
;MTNKLKVIIVLSAFLFALFPTLNAESNAGFRGETEIEDLTKKVYPSVVKVEVRNRIRKVATGVVIDKIGHIVTTALIYPRDEKISVITSTGKKMEAKFLGMDSETHLALIKVKDKNLTPITLGVSKKLSPGSWIGVISISPENTPAITQGIVNSISPEKIRLNVWIVQGSSGSPVVDKKGRMVGLLRGVYSSDRPFIVEFREREIAGRGIVLSKAEAASSGMAEAIPVDIVKSVTSEIKEKGRVERGWLGVSIEENEEGKVRIIAVEKESPAELAKLKEGDIILKIEREEIASTKMLVKEIRKRKPGKTTTLKIERNGKEIGVKVKLGEYSEKNVRLELEYKFPRLFISPKPPVVPKLPDLRKLPKPPEPPETKMFSWSVEHRKYIGIYLEEINRELSVYFGVKEGRGLLVAKITKDSPAEKAGLKVGDVIIKADGIRTERARDLTGVIQDKEKGKRIKLELLRNKKVRSVEVEIEEERSGFSYSYKDWEDYVDFWDSYSENLEKQYKKWQDSEEYEKVMKKLNKKLEEIGENYKESTEKLRIALKKHKAIKV
;
A
#
# COMPACT_ATOMS: atom_id res chain seq x y z
N MET A 1 -81.97 27.50 23.51
CA MET A 1 -80.49 27.47 23.54
C MET A 1 -79.98 28.89 23.75
N THR A 2 -79.29 29.12 24.87
CA THR A 2 -78.83 30.43 25.37
C THR A 2 -77.69 31.01 24.52
N ASN A 3 -77.51 32.34 24.52
CA ASN A 3 -76.47 33.05 23.75
C ASN A 3 -75.03 32.51 23.96
N LYS A 4 -74.76 31.82 25.08
CA LYS A 4 -73.48 31.12 25.31
C LYS A 4 -73.24 29.99 24.30
N LEU A 5 -74.28 29.32 23.82
CA LEU A 5 -74.15 28.21 22.88
C LEU A 5 -73.88 28.67 21.45
N LYS A 6 -74.38 29.85 21.06
CA LYS A 6 -74.04 30.48 19.76
C LYS A 6 -72.58 30.94 19.72
N VAL A 7 -72.05 31.46 20.83
CA VAL A 7 -70.63 31.88 20.91
C VAL A 7 -69.69 30.66 20.86
N ILE A 8 -70.06 29.55 21.50
CA ILE A 8 -69.26 28.31 21.44
C ILE A 8 -69.26 27.71 20.03
N ILE A 9 -70.39 27.76 19.31
CA ILE A 9 -70.48 27.25 17.92
C ILE A 9 -69.69 28.14 16.94
N VAL A 10 -69.68 29.46 17.15
CA VAL A 10 -68.89 30.37 16.31
C VAL A 10 -67.38 30.25 16.61
N LEU A 11 -66.98 30.06 17.88
CA LEU A 11 -65.58 29.79 18.23
C LEU A 11 -65.09 28.42 17.74
N SER A 12 -65.94 27.38 17.76
CA SER A 12 -65.56 26.06 17.24
C SER A 12 -65.47 26.04 15.71
N ALA A 13 -66.32 26.80 15.01
CA ALA A 13 -66.22 26.99 13.56
C ALA A 13 -64.96 27.79 13.16
N PHE A 14 -64.53 28.78 13.97
CA PHE A 14 -63.29 29.52 13.72
C PHE A 14 -62.04 28.68 14.03
N LEU A 15 -62.09 27.80 15.03
CA LEU A 15 -60.99 26.87 15.30
C LEU A 15 -60.81 25.82 14.18
N PHE A 16 -61.90 25.38 13.56
CA PHE A 16 -61.85 24.44 12.42
C PHE A 16 -61.40 25.10 11.10
N ALA A 17 -61.60 26.42 10.94
CA ALA A 17 -61.12 27.16 9.77
C ALA A 17 -59.63 27.51 9.81
N LEU A 18 -58.96 27.34 10.97
CA LEU A 18 -57.52 27.57 11.16
C LEU A 18 -56.67 26.29 11.11
N PHE A 19 -57.29 25.11 11.01
CA PHE A 19 -56.59 23.90 10.63
C PHE A 19 -56.76 23.71 9.13
N PRO A 20 -55.73 23.96 8.29
CA PRO A 20 -55.78 23.48 6.93
C PRO A 20 -56.02 21.98 6.99
N THR A 21 -57.06 21.55 6.29
CA THR A 21 -57.43 20.16 6.04
C THR A 21 -56.19 19.27 5.97
N LEU A 22 -56.02 18.41 6.97
CA LEU A 22 -55.10 17.28 6.94
C LEU A 22 -55.69 16.21 5.98
N ASN A 23 -55.77 16.58 4.71
CA ASN A 23 -56.01 15.73 3.55
C ASN A 23 -55.18 16.29 2.38
N ALA A 24 -53.97 16.76 2.68
CA ALA A 24 -52.90 16.67 1.71
C ALA A 24 -52.47 15.20 1.72
N GLU A 25 -52.69 14.50 0.62
CA GLU A 25 -52.05 13.23 0.34
C GLU A 25 -50.62 13.27 0.88
N SER A 26 -50.30 12.34 1.77
CA SER A 26 -48.95 12.09 2.22
C SER A 26 -48.14 11.43 1.09
N ASN A 27 -48.04 12.11 -0.06
CA ASN A 27 -47.07 11.88 -1.13
C ASN A 27 -45.81 12.74 -0.91
N ALA A 28 -45.56 13.15 0.34
CA ALA A 28 -44.28 13.68 0.80
C ALA A 28 -43.42 12.58 1.46
N GLY A 29 -43.69 11.30 1.16
CA GLY A 29 -42.71 10.25 1.33
C GLY A 29 -41.55 10.47 0.36
N PHE A 30 -40.34 10.68 0.89
CA PHE A 30 -39.06 10.40 0.23
C PHE A 30 -38.92 10.78 -1.27
N ARG A 31 -39.12 12.06 -1.64
CA ARG A 31 -38.74 12.57 -2.98
C ARG A 31 -37.27 12.32 -3.35
N GLY A 32 -36.38 12.07 -2.38
CA GLY A 32 -34.95 11.81 -2.61
C GLY A 32 -34.59 10.38 -3.00
N GLU A 33 -35.43 9.37 -2.70
CA GLU A 33 -35.11 7.96 -3.03
C GLU A 33 -35.31 7.68 -4.53
N THR A 34 -36.41 8.17 -5.10
CA THR A 34 -36.72 8.06 -6.53
C THR A 34 -35.65 8.76 -7.39
N GLU A 35 -35.12 9.91 -6.93
CA GLU A 35 -34.09 10.67 -7.64
C GLU A 35 -32.75 9.93 -7.75
N ILE A 36 -32.31 9.22 -6.70
CA ILE A 36 -31.03 8.49 -6.70
C ILE A 36 -31.14 7.21 -7.53
N GLU A 37 -32.28 6.53 -7.47
CA GLU A 37 -32.54 5.35 -8.29
C GLU A 37 -32.55 5.70 -9.78
N ASP A 38 -33.25 6.77 -10.16
CA ASP A 38 -33.30 7.25 -11.54
C ASP A 38 -31.93 7.71 -12.05
N LEU A 39 -31.15 8.37 -11.17
CA LEU A 39 -29.76 8.72 -11.45
C LEU A 39 -28.92 7.48 -11.75
N THR A 40 -29.09 6.42 -10.95
CA THR A 40 -28.36 5.17 -11.11
C THR A 40 -28.74 4.50 -12.42
N LYS A 41 -30.04 4.37 -12.73
CA LYS A 41 -30.53 3.82 -13.99
C LYS A 41 -30.00 4.58 -15.20
N LYS A 42 -29.88 5.91 -15.10
CA LYS A 42 -29.36 6.77 -16.17
C LYS A 42 -27.85 6.57 -16.41
N VAL A 43 -27.05 6.50 -15.36
CA VAL A 43 -25.58 6.51 -15.48
C VAL A 43 -24.98 5.12 -15.60
N TYR A 44 -25.55 4.12 -14.91
CA TYR A 44 -25.01 2.76 -14.85
C TYR A 44 -24.74 2.10 -16.22
N PRO A 45 -25.55 2.33 -17.28
CA PRO A 45 -25.23 1.84 -18.63
C PRO A 45 -23.89 2.33 -19.21
N SER A 46 -23.33 3.41 -18.66
CA SER A 46 -22.03 3.96 -19.05
C SER A 46 -20.86 3.42 -18.23
N VAL A 47 -21.13 2.58 -17.22
CA VAL A 47 -20.15 2.03 -16.30
C VAL A 47 -19.85 0.58 -16.68
N VAL A 48 -18.57 0.21 -16.69
CA VAL A 48 -18.10 -1.12 -17.07
C VAL A 48 -17.07 -1.64 -16.06
N LYS A 49 -17.01 -2.95 -15.89
CA LYS A 49 -16.00 -3.59 -15.05
C LYS A 49 -14.81 -3.93 -15.92
N VAL A 50 -13.62 -3.53 -15.49
CA VAL A 50 -12.37 -3.78 -16.21
C VAL A 50 -11.56 -4.76 -15.38
N GLU A 51 -11.18 -5.87 -16.01
CA GLU A 51 -10.43 -6.95 -15.37
C GLU A 51 -9.16 -7.26 -16.14
N VAL A 52 -8.08 -7.47 -15.39
CA VAL A 52 -6.80 -7.99 -15.89
C VAL A 52 -6.39 -9.15 -15.01
N ARG A 53 -6.07 -10.29 -15.64
CA ARG A 53 -5.68 -11.51 -14.94
C ARG A 53 -4.19 -11.76 -15.18
N ASN A 54 -3.35 -11.49 -14.18
CA ASN A 54 -1.91 -11.77 -14.23
C ASN A 54 -1.48 -12.49 -12.95
N ARG A 55 -1.71 -13.81 -12.87
CA ARG A 55 -1.56 -14.67 -11.65
C ARG A 55 -2.40 -14.22 -10.43
N ILE A 56 -2.73 -12.94 -10.35
CA ILE A 56 -3.57 -12.19 -9.41
C ILE A 56 -4.63 -11.49 -10.27
N ARG A 57 -5.89 -11.55 -9.85
CA ARG A 57 -7.01 -10.86 -10.52
C ARG A 57 -7.04 -9.41 -10.07
N LYS A 58 -6.86 -8.47 -11.00
CA LYS A 58 -7.10 -7.04 -10.77
C LYS A 58 -8.45 -6.65 -11.33
N VAL A 59 -9.21 -5.89 -10.55
CA VAL A 59 -10.54 -5.42 -10.90
C VAL A 59 -10.61 -3.92 -10.67
N ALA A 60 -11.12 -3.20 -11.65
CA ALA A 60 -11.39 -1.77 -11.58
C ALA A 60 -12.73 -1.47 -12.26
N THR A 61 -13.27 -0.29 -12.02
CA THR A 61 -14.39 0.25 -12.77
C THR A 61 -13.85 1.13 -13.91
N GLY A 62 -14.54 1.17 -15.04
CA GLY A 62 -14.26 2.04 -16.17
C GLY A 62 -15.53 2.75 -16.62
N VAL A 63 -15.35 3.85 -17.34
CA VAL A 63 -16.44 4.70 -17.82
C VAL A 63 -16.34 4.85 -19.33
N VAL A 64 -17.43 4.53 -20.04
CA VAL A 64 -17.56 4.76 -21.48
C VAL A 64 -17.68 6.26 -21.73
N ILE A 65 -16.78 6.82 -22.54
CA ILE A 65 -16.75 8.27 -22.81
C ILE A 65 -17.22 8.66 -24.21
N ASP A 66 -17.33 7.70 -25.14
CA ASP A 66 -17.87 7.94 -26.49
C ASP A 66 -18.49 6.69 -27.13
N LYS A 67 -19.21 6.90 -28.25
CA LYS A 67 -19.89 5.85 -29.04
C LYS A 67 -18.94 4.94 -29.81
N ILE A 68 -17.65 5.27 -29.88
CA ILE A 68 -16.63 4.49 -30.58
C ILE A 68 -15.99 3.45 -29.62
N GLY A 69 -16.44 3.41 -28.36
CA GLY A 69 -16.05 2.40 -27.38
C GLY A 69 -14.76 2.76 -26.64
N HIS A 70 -14.40 4.04 -26.51
CA HIS A 70 -13.33 4.43 -25.60
C HIS A 70 -13.84 4.42 -24.15
N ILE A 71 -13.03 3.81 -23.28
CA ILE A 71 -13.33 3.65 -21.86
C ILE A 71 -12.15 4.21 -21.06
N VAL A 72 -12.43 5.14 -20.17
CA VAL A 72 -11.44 5.67 -19.22
C VAL A 72 -11.51 4.90 -17.91
N THR A 73 -10.36 4.61 -17.33
CA THR A 73 -10.22 3.93 -16.03
C THR A 73 -8.89 4.36 -15.39
N THR A 74 -8.43 3.63 -14.37
CA THR A 74 -7.17 3.92 -13.67
C THR A 74 -6.00 3.13 -14.23
N ALA A 75 -4.78 3.68 -14.10
CA ALA A 75 -3.53 3.05 -14.53
C ALA A 75 -3.21 1.72 -13.82
N LEU A 76 -3.92 1.40 -12.73
CA LEU A 76 -3.81 0.11 -12.02
C LEU A 76 -4.08 -1.09 -12.93
N ILE A 77 -4.86 -0.88 -13.99
CA ILE A 77 -5.29 -1.91 -14.93
C ILE A 77 -4.29 -2.17 -16.07
N TYR A 78 -3.06 -1.66 -15.95
CA TYR A 78 -2.02 -1.92 -16.95
C TYR A 78 -1.87 -3.45 -17.21
N PRO A 79 -1.99 -3.89 -18.48
CA PRO A 79 -2.17 -5.29 -18.84
C PRO A 79 -0.96 -6.18 -18.56
N ARG A 80 0.27 -5.66 -18.56
CA ARG A 80 1.51 -6.47 -18.42
C ARG A 80 1.57 -7.64 -19.40
N ASP A 81 1.34 -7.37 -20.69
CA ASP A 81 1.24 -8.37 -21.78
C ASP A 81 0.06 -9.35 -21.70
N GLU A 82 -0.85 -9.16 -20.74
CA GLU A 82 -2.09 -9.93 -20.63
C GLU A 82 -3.26 -9.23 -21.32
N LYS A 83 -4.34 -9.99 -21.55
CA LYS A 83 -5.57 -9.45 -22.13
C LYS A 83 -6.37 -8.66 -21.10
N ILE A 84 -6.88 -7.49 -21.51
CA ILE A 84 -7.85 -6.72 -20.74
C ILE A 84 -9.25 -7.22 -21.11
N SER A 85 -10.02 -7.65 -20.11
CA SER A 85 -11.44 -7.98 -20.27
C SER A 85 -12.30 -6.85 -19.72
N VAL A 86 -13.30 -6.44 -20.48
CA VAL A 86 -14.33 -5.48 -20.07
C VAL A 86 -15.67 -6.20 -19.99
N ILE A 87 -16.38 -6.03 -18.88
CA ILE A 87 -17.72 -6.57 -18.66
C ILE A 87 -18.67 -5.37 -18.55
N THR A 88 -19.63 -5.28 -19.46
CA THR A 88 -20.61 -4.19 -19.48
C THR A 88 -21.64 -4.33 -18.36
N SER A 89 -22.44 -3.28 -18.12
CA SER A 89 -23.58 -3.29 -17.20
C SER A 89 -24.63 -4.38 -17.50
N THR A 90 -24.67 -4.88 -18.74
CA THR A 90 -25.56 -5.98 -19.15
C THR A 90 -24.96 -7.38 -18.94
N GLY A 91 -23.72 -7.46 -18.43
CA GLY A 91 -22.98 -8.72 -18.27
C GLY A 91 -22.20 -9.15 -19.51
N LYS A 92 -22.36 -8.49 -20.67
CA LYS A 92 -21.59 -8.80 -21.88
C LYS A 92 -20.09 -8.59 -21.65
N LYS A 93 -19.28 -9.64 -21.85
CA LYS A 93 -17.82 -9.64 -21.74
C LYS A 93 -17.15 -9.43 -23.10
N MET A 94 -16.13 -8.57 -23.15
CA MET A 94 -15.41 -8.20 -24.37
C MET A 94 -13.91 -8.03 -24.07
N GLU A 95 -13.07 -8.24 -25.09
CA GLU A 95 -11.64 -7.92 -25.01
C GLU A 95 -11.41 -6.43 -25.35
N ALA A 96 -10.55 -5.77 -24.58
CA ALA A 96 -10.20 -4.37 -24.78
C ALA A 96 -8.73 -4.20 -25.17
N LYS A 97 -8.48 -3.28 -26.11
CA LYS A 97 -7.13 -2.82 -26.48
C LYS A 97 -6.71 -1.70 -25.54
N PHE A 98 -5.53 -1.82 -24.93
CA PHE A 98 -4.91 -0.72 -24.20
C PHE A 98 -4.41 0.34 -25.19
N LEU A 99 -4.82 1.61 -25.01
CA LEU A 99 -4.38 2.70 -25.87
C LEU A 99 -3.23 3.50 -25.25
N GLY A 100 -3.26 3.71 -23.94
CA GLY A 100 -2.21 4.44 -23.23
C GLY A 100 -2.62 4.78 -21.80
N MET A 101 -1.68 5.37 -21.05
CA MET A 101 -1.90 5.88 -19.69
C MET A 101 -1.02 7.09 -19.41
N ASP A 102 -1.38 7.82 -18.36
CA ASP A 102 -0.59 8.93 -17.83
C ASP A 102 -0.15 8.62 -16.39
N SER A 103 1.16 8.62 -16.16
CA SER A 103 1.79 8.27 -14.88
C SER A 103 1.54 9.30 -13.76
N GLU A 104 1.20 10.53 -14.13
CA GLU A 104 0.99 11.63 -13.19
C GLU A 104 -0.45 11.66 -12.67
N THR A 105 -1.43 11.58 -13.58
CA THR A 105 -2.85 11.57 -13.21
C THR A 105 -3.35 10.18 -12.86
N HIS A 106 -2.60 9.12 -13.20
CA HIS A 106 -2.98 7.72 -13.05
C HIS A 106 -4.23 7.33 -13.86
N LEU A 107 -4.48 8.02 -14.98
CA LEU A 107 -5.54 7.67 -15.93
C LEU A 107 -5.03 6.67 -16.95
N ALA A 108 -5.90 5.75 -17.36
CA ALA A 108 -5.68 4.88 -18.50
C ALA A 108 -6.86 4.95 -19.46
N LEU A 109 -6.56 4.82 -20.75
CA LEU A 109 -7.55 4.74 -21.82
C LEU A 109 -7.46 3.37 -22.48
N ILE A 110 -8.60 2.70 -22.56
CA ILE A 110 -8.77 1.44 -23.27
C ILE A 110 -9.86 1.57 -24.33
N LYS A 111 -9.88 0.66 -25.30
CA LYS A 111 -10.86 0.64 -26.38
C LYS A 111 -11.46 -0.73 -26.55
N VAL A 112 -12.78 -0.80 -26.65
CA VAL A 112 -13.53 -2.00 -27.04
C VAL A 112 -14.19 -1.81 -28.40
N LYS A 113 -14.44 -2.91 -29.10
CA LYS A 113 -15.13 -2.91 -30.40
C LYS A 113 -16.63 -3.12 -30.20
N ASP A 114 -17.32 -2.12 -29.64
CA ASP A 114 -18.77 -2.15 -29.46
C ASP A 114 -19.38 -0.75 -29.62
N LYS A 115 -20.33 -0.61 -30.56
CA LYS A 115 -21.03 0.65 -30.87
C LYS A 115 -22.30 0.84 -30.02
N ASN A 116 -22.77 -0.20 -29.34
CA ASN A 116 -24.00 -0.17 -28.55
C ASN A 116 -23.78 0.38 -27.13
N LEU A 117 -22.56 0.81 -26.81
CA LEU A 117 -22.25 1.37 -25.51
C LEU A 117 -22.89 2.75 -25.32
N THR A 118 -23.33 3.00 -24.09
CA THR A 118 -23.89 4.30 -23.68
C THR A 118 -22.76 5.14 -23.11
N PRO A 119 -22.40 6.27 -23.75
CA PRO A 119 -21.38 7.16 -23.20
C PRO A 119 -21.97 8.00 -22.07
N ILE A 120 -21.15 8.27 -21.05
CA ILE A 120 -21.53 9.17 -19.96
C ILE A 120 -21.58 10.62 -20.45
N THR A 121 -22.49 11.41 -19.89
CA THR A 121 -22.47 12.86 -20.11
C THR A 121 -21.40 13.50 -19.25
N LEU A 122 -20.48 14.26 -19.85
CA LEU A 122 -19.43 14.95 -19.11
C LEU A 122 -19.93 16.29 -18.56
N GLY A 123 -19.65 16.55 -17.28
CA GLY A 123 -19.93 17.81 -16.60
C GLY A 123 -18.76 18.80 -16.67
N VAL A 124 -18.71 19.68 -15.66
CA VAL A 124 -17.67 20.69 -15.46
C VAL A 124 -17.24 20.66 -14.00
N SER A 125 -15.99 20.30 -13.72
CA SER A 125 -15.48 20.22 -12.35
C SER A 125 -15.40 21.59 -11.66
N LYS A 126 -15.12 22.66 -12.40
CA LYS A 126 -15.03 24.04 -11.86
C LYS A 126 -16.33 24.57 -11.25
N LYS A 127 -17.48 23.95 -11.54
CA LYS A 127 -18.78 24.32 -10.95
C LYS A 127 -19.00 23.71 -9.57
N LEU A 128 -18.13 22.81 -9.13
CA LEU A 128 -18.19 22.22 -7.80
C LEU A 128 -17.62 23.20 -6.76
N SER A 129 -18.20 23.16 -5.58
CA SER A 129 -17.72 23.86 -4.38
C SER A 129 -17.80 22.90 -3.18
N PRO A 130 -17.02 23.13 -2.10
CA PRO A 130 -17.20 22.37 -0.86
C PRO A 130 -18.69 22.32 -0.45
N GLY A 131 -19.18 21.13 -0.09
CA GLY A 131 -20.59 20.87 0.19
C GLY A 131 -21.45 20.46 -1.02
N SER A 132 -20.93 20.52 -2.25
CA SER A 132 -21.65 20.05 -3.44
C SER A 132 -21.95 18.56 -3.33
N TRP A 133 -23.22 18.17 -3.50
CA TRP A 133 -23.62 16.76 -3.54
C TRP A 133 -23.00 16.05 -4.74
N ILE A 134 -22.54 14.82 -4.51
CA ILE A 134 -22.02 13.92 -5.53
C ILE A 134 -22.48 12.48 -5.31
N GLY A 135 -22.56 11.72 -6.40
CA GLY A 135 -22.75 10.27 -6.40
C GLY A 135 -21.56 9.57 -7.06
N VAL A 136 -21.25 8.36 -6.63
CA VAL A 136 -20.23 7.49 -7.21
C VAL A 136 -20.89 6.18 -7.60
N ILE A 137 -20.90 5.88 -8.89
CA ILE A 137 -21.60 4.70 -9.42
C ILE A 137 -20.56 3.67 -9.85
N SER A 138 -20.55 2.52 -9.19
CA SER A 138 -19.56 1.46 -9.37
C SER A 138 -20.22 0.16 -9.79
N ILE A 139 -19.40 -0.84 -10.12
CA ILE A 139 -19.85 -2.22 -10.23
C ILE A 139 -19.37 -2.99 -9.02
N SER A 140 -20.28 -3.68 -8.34
CA SER A 140 -19.97 -4.49 -7.17
C SER A 140 -19.11 -5.72 -7.54
N PRO A 141 -18.48 -6.38 -6.57
CA PRO A 141 -17.83 -7.67 -6.78
C PRO A 141 -18.74 -8.72 -7.46
N GLU A 142 -20.03 -8.71 -7.11
CA GLU A 142 -21.12 -9.57 -7.64
C GLU A 142 -21.61 -9.16 -9.05
N ASN A 143 -21.01 -8.13 -9.65
CA ASN A 143 -21.39 -7.54 -10.95
C ASN A 143 -22.76 -6.83 -10.96
N THR A 144 -23.19 -6.27 -9.83
CA THR A 144 -24.43 -5.48 -9.75
C THR A 144 -24.13 -3.98 -9.68
N PRO A 145 -25.11 -3.10 -9.98
CA PRO A 145 -24.97 -1.68 -9.74
C PRO A 145 -24.74 -1.38 -8.27
N ALA A 146 -23.72 -0.57 -7.97
CA ALA A 146 -23.50 -0.04 -6.64
C ALA A 146 -23.42 1.49 -6.72
N ILE A 147 -24.09 2.19 -5.81
CA ILE A 147 -23.99 3.65 -5.69
C ILE A 147 -23.60 4.03 -4.27
N THR A 148 -22.71 5.01 -4.17
CA THR A 148 -22.38 5.67 -2.92
C THR A 148 -22.53 7.17 -3.11
N GLN A 149 -23.19 7.84 -2.17
CA GLN A 149 -23.37 9.28 -2.19
C GLN A 149 -22.52 9.98 -1.13
N GLY A 150 -22.25 11.27 -1.38
CA GLY A 150 -21.52 12.13 -0.47
C GLY A 150 -21.50 13.57 -0.97
N ILE A 151 -20.52 14.32 -0.51
CA ILE A 151 -20.25 15.71 -0.86
C ILE A 151 -18.79 15.88 -1.28
N VAL A 152 -18.53 17.00 -1.95
CA VAL A 152 -17.19 17.52 -2.15
C VAL A 152 -16.69 18.12 -0.83
N ASN A 153 -15.63 17.56 -0.25
CA ASN A 153 -14.97 18.12 0.93
C ASN A 153 -14.09 19.32 0.54
N SER A 154 -13.28 19.15 -0.51
CA SER A 154 -12.47 20.22 -1.07
C SER A 154 -12.17 19.97 -2.54
N ILE A 155 -11.94 21.04 -3.28
CA ILE A 155 -11.62 20.99 -4.70
C ILE A 155 -10.40 21.83 -5.01
N SER A 156 -9.51 21.29 -5.82
CA SER A 156 -8.44 22.04 -6.46
C SER A 156 -8.47 21.75 -7.97
N PRO A 157 -7.71 22.50 -8.79
CA PRO A 157 -7.59 22.20 -10.22
C PRO A 157 -7.10 20.78 -10.54
N GLU A 158 -6.49 20.09 -9.57
CA GLU A 158 -5.86 18.77 -9.76
C GLU A 158 -6.66 17.61 -9.20
N LYS A 159 -7.40 17.84 -8.12
CA LYS A 159 -8.04 16.77 -7.37
C LYS A 159 -9.31 17.26 -6.70
N ILE A 160 -10.25 16.34 -6.54
CA ILE A 160 -11.48 16.51 -5.79
C ILE A 160 -11.40 15.56 -4.60
N ARG A 161 -11.52 16.10 -3.38
CA ARG A 161 -11.62 15.29 -2.16
C ARG A 161 -13.08 15.12 -1.81
N LEU A 162 -13.48 13.88 -1.52
CA LEU A 162 -14.87 13.47 -1.36
C LEU A 162 -15.05 12.73 -0.04
N ASN A 163 -16.23 12.83 0.58
CA ASN A 163 -16.59 11.99 1.72
C ASN A 163 -17.46 10.77 1.33
N VAL A 164 -16.88 9.82 0.59
CA VAL A 164 -17.61 8.65 0.09
C VAL A 164 -16.97 7.35 0.55
N TRP A 165 -17.82 6.37 0.81
CA TRP A 165 -17.41 4.98 1.01
C TRP A 165 -16.90 4.38 -0.28
N ILE A 166 -15.68 3.85 -0.25
CA ILE A 166 -15.06 3.19 -1.40
C ILE A 166 -14.99 1.70 -1.11
N VAL A 167 -15.56 0.90 -2.01
CA VAL A 167 -15.44 -0.56 -2.00
C VAL A 167 -14.37 -1.01 -2.99
N GLN A 168 -13.93 -2.26 -2.87
CA GLN A 168 -12.95 -2.84 -3.79
C GLN A 168 -13.51 -2.83 -5.22
N GLY A 169 -12.70 -2.36 -6.17
CA GLY A 169 -13.11 -2.24 -7.58
C GLY A 169 -13.78 -0.92 -7.96
N SER A 170 -14.09 -0.02 -7.02
CA SER A 170 -14.63 1.31 -7.32
C SER A 170 -13.61 2.25 -8.00
N SER A 171 -12.30 1.98 -7.94
CA SER A 171 -11.32 2.81 -8.65
C SER A 171 -11.65 2.86 -10.14
N GLY A 172 -11.77 4.08 -10.68
CA GLY A 172 -12.20 4.36 -12.05
C GLY A 172 -13.71 4.54 -12.22
N SER A 173 -14.50 4.55 -11.14
CA SER A 173 -15.92 4.93 -11.19
C SER A 173 -16.12 6.40 -11.54
N PRO A 174 -17.20 6.79 -12.23
CA PRO A 174 -17.56 8.17 -12.41
C PRO A 174 -18.09 8.76 -11.10
N VAL A 175 -17.58 9.94 -10.77
CA VAL A 175 -18.19 10.84 -9.79
C VAL A 175 -19.15 11.74 -10.54
N VAL A 176 -20.42 11.73 -10.17
CA VAL A 176 -21.50 12.43 -10.87
C VAL A 176 -22.18 13.47 -10.00
N ASP A 177 -22.69 14.53 -10.63
CA ASP A 177 -23.58 15.50 -9.99
C ASP A 177 -25.03 15.01 -9.94
N LYS A 178 -25.93 15.79 -9.32
CA LYS A 178 -27.38 15.49 -9.24
C LYS A 178 -28.07 15.27 -10.59
N LYS A 179 -27.45 15.68 -11.71
CA LYS A 179 -27.99 15.51 -13.07
C LYS A 179 -27.44 14.27 -13.79
N GLY A 180 -26.54 13.52 -13.15
CA GLY A 180 -25.88 12.35 -13.72
C GLY A 180 -24.72 12.70 -14.65
N ARG A 181 -24.20 13.92 -14.56
CA ARG A 181 -23.04 14.34 -15.37
C ARG A 181 -21.78 14.03 -14.61
N MET A 182 -20.81 13.41 -15.27
CA MET A 182 -19.51 13.08 -14.68
C MET A 182 -18.72 14.36 -14.41
N VAL A 183 -18.42 14.61 -13.14
CA VAL A 183 -17.60 15.75 -12.67
C VAL A 183 -16.19 15.33 -12.28
N GLY A 184 -15.94 14.04 -12.12
CA GLY A 184 -14.61 13.47 -11.94
C GLY A 184 -14.57 11.95 -12.11
N LEU A 185 -13.36 11.38 -12.09
CA LEU A 185 -13.12 9.94 -12.08
C LEU A 185 -12.51 9.54 -10.73
N LEU A 186 -13.11 8.58 -10.04
CA LEU A 186 -12.62 8.14 -8.75
C LEU A 186 -11.24 7.49 -8.87
N ARG A 187 -10.27 7.96 -8.08
CA ARG A 187 -8.91 7.39 -8.03
C ARG A 187 -8.80 6.31 -6.95
N GLY A 188 -9.49 6.49 -5.82
CA GLY A 188 -9.52 5.55 -4.70
C GLY A 188 -9.58 6.26 -3.35
N VAL A 189 -9.22 5.52 -2.29
CA VAL A 189 -9.17 6.06 -0.92
C VAL A 189 -8.13 7.18 -0.84
N TYR A 190 -8.43 8.21 -0.04
CA TYR A 190 -7.47 9.22 0.32
C TYR A 190 -6.33 8.59 1.12
N SER A 191 -5.26 8.20 0.44
CA SER A 191 -3.95 8.10 1.06
C SER A 191 -3.34 9.50 0.94
N SER A 192 -3.19 10.21 2.06
CA SER A 192 -2.01 11.09 2.17
C SER A 192 -0.78 10.26 1.77
N ASP A 193 0.31 10.90 1.33
CA ASP A 193 1.61 10.25 1.11
C ASP A 193 2.07 9.57 2.43
N ARG A 194 1.41 8.47 2.81
CA ARG A 194 1.71 7.71 4.01
C ARG A 194 2.97 6.95 3.64
N PRO A 195 4.08 7.14 4.37
CA PRO A 195 5.22 6.25 4.23
C PRO A 195 4.73 4.81 4.36
N PHE A 196 5.42 3.88 3.70
CA PHE A 196 5.27 2.47 4.00
C PHE A 196 5.40 2.31 5.52
N ILE A 197 4.30 2.03 6.21
CA ILE A 197 4.36 1.63 7.60
C ILE A 197 4.81 0.18 7.54
N VAL A 198 6.08 -0.05 7.86
CA VAL A 198 6.53 -1.39 8.25
C VAL A 198 5.87 -1.64 9.60
N GLU A 199 4.68 -2.22 9.56
CA GLU A 199 4.00 -2.64 10.77
C GLU A 199 4.61 -3.99 11.16
N PHE A 200 5.46 -3.98 12.18
CA PHE A 200 5.84 -5.20 12.88
C PHE A 200 4.60 -5.68 13.64
N ARG A 201 3.72 -6.41 12.94
CA ARG A 201 2.76 -7.24 13.65
C ARG A 201 3.57 -8.42 14.18
N GLU A 202 4.02 -8.33 15.43
CA GLU A 202 4.23 -9.53 16.24
C GLU A 202 2.88 -10.23 16.35
N ARG A 203 2.53 -11.02 15.33
CA ARG A 203 1.47 -12.01 15.51
C ARG A 203 2.06 -13.07 16.42
N GLU A 204 1.51 -13.15 17.63
CA GLU A 204 1.35 -14.41 18.35
C GLU A 204 0.94 -15.48 17.32
N ILE A 205 1.88 -16.37 16.98
CA ILE A 205 1.82 -17.71 16.38
C ILE A 205 3.17 -17.92 15.66
N ALA A 206 3.81 -19.07 15.92
CA ALA A 206 5.10 -19.46 15.36
C ALA A 206 5.13 -19.33 13.82
N GLY A 207 5.86 -18.32 13.37
CA GLY A 207 6.07 -18.00 11.96
C GLY A 207 6.65 -16.61 11.85
N ARG A 208 7.97 -16.46 12.00
CA ARG A 208 8.67 -15.21 11.72
C ARG A 208 8.41 -14.82 10.26
N GLY A 209 7.62 -13.78 10.04
CA GLY A 209 7.38 -13.22 8.71
C GLY A 209 7.18 -11.71 8.81
N ILE A 210 7.85 -10.97 7.94
CA ILE A 210 7.58 -9.55 7.74
C ILE A 210 6.31 -9.46 6.89
N VAL A 211 5.23 -8.94 7.46
CA VAL A 211 4.04 -8.59 6.68
C VAL A 211 4.26 -7.20 6.07
N LEU A 212 4.68 -7.17 4.81
CA LEU A 212 4.68 -5.94 4.01
C LEU A 212 3.26 -5.73 3.46
N SER A 213 2.31 -5.32 4.30
CA SER A 213 1.00 -4.88 3.82
C SER A 213 0.96 -3.36 3.70
N LYS A 214 0.72 -2.84 2.50
CA LYS A 214 0.14 -1.51 2.35
C LYS A 214 -1.25 -1.63 2.97
N ALA A 215 -1.47 -1.08 4.16
CA ALA A 215 -2.76 -1.17 4.82
C ALA A 215 -3.83 -0.66 3.84
N GLU A 216 -4.65 -1.55 3.29
CA GLU A 216 -5.97 -1.19 2.78
C GLU A 216 -6.80 -0.90 4.02
N ALA A 217 -6.56 0.28 4.61
CA ALA A 217 -7.43 0.79 5.65
C ALA A 217 -8.84 0.81 5.07
N ALA A 218 -9.81 0.32 5.85
CA ALA A 218 -11.22 0.56 5.57
C ALA A 218 -11.36 2.05 5.21
N SER A 219 -12.06 2.34 4.10
CA SER A 219 -12.24 3.70 3.60
C SER A 219 -12.53 4.62 4.79
N SER A 220 -11.64 5.58 5.07
CA SER A 220 -11.78 6.49 6.22
C SER A 220 -12.92 7.50 6.01
N GLY A 221 -13.91 7.13 5.20
CA GLY A 221 -14.90 8.00 4.61
C GLY A 221 -14.31 9.04 3.67
N MET A 222 -13.02 9.02 3.31
CA MET A 222 -12.39 10.00 2.42
C MET A 222 -11.83 9.35 1.16
N ALA A 223 -12.15 9.95 0.02
CA ALA A 223 -11.70 9.51 -1.28
C ALA A 223 -11.18 10.68 -2.13
N GLU A 224 -10.41 10.33 -3.16
CA GLU A 224 -9.89 11.30 -4.13
C GLU A 224 -10.38 10.96 -5.53
N ALA A 225 -10.79 11.99 -6.27
CA ALA A 225 -11.17 11.90 -7.67
C ALA A 225 -10.41 12.89 -8.54
N ILE A 226 -10.19 12.49 -9.78
CA ILE A 226 -9.53 13.27 -10.83
C ILE A 226 -10.61 14.14 -11.50
N PRO A 227 -10.47 15.48 -11.53
CA PRO A 227 -11.41 16.39 -12.19
C PRO A 227 -11.69 16.00 -13.64
N VAL A 228 -12.95 16.10 -14.07
CA VAL A 228 -13.34 15.72 -15.44
C VAL A 228 -12.61 16.53 -16.52
N ASP A 229 -12.18 17.75 -16.20
CA ASP A 229 -11.39 18.58 -17.13
C ASP A 229 -10.02 17.94 -17.42
N ILE A 230 -9.38 17.33 -16.41
CA ILE A 230 -8.14 16.57 -16.58
C ILE A 230 -8.40 15.29 -17.37
N VAL A 231 -9.50 14.58 -17.06
CA VAL A 231 -9.91 13.37 -17.79
C VAL A 231 -10.06 13.67 -19.28
N LYS A 232 -10.72 14.76 -19.64
CA LYS A 232 -10.88 15.20 -21.05
C LYS A 232 -9.53 15.49 -21.71
N SER A 233 -8.66 16.26 -21.06
CA SER A 233 -7.35 16.62 -21.61
C SER A 233 -6.48 15.38 -21.86
N VAL A 234 -6.32 14.52 -20.84
CA VAL A 234 -5.47 13.33 -20.89
C VAL A 234 -5.99 12.33 -21.91
N THR A 235 -7.29 12.05 -21.93
CA THR A 235 -7.85 11.08 -22.88
C THR A 235 -7.78 11.57 -24.32
N SER A 236 -7.88 12.88 -24.57
CA SER A 236 -7.71 13.45 -25.91
C SER A 236 -6.28 13.26 -26.41
N GLU A 237 -5.29 13.55 -25.56
CA GLU A 237 -3.88 13.40 -25.91
C GLU A 237 -3.48 11.93 -26.16
N ILE A 238 -3.99 11.00 -25.33
CA ILE A 238 -3.79 9.57 -25.55
C ILE A 238 -4.46 9.10 -26.86
N LYS A 239 -5.61 9.66 -27.24
CA LYS A 239 -6.27 9.33 -28.53
C LYS A 239 -5.44 9.79 -29.72
N GLU A 240 -4.83 10.96 -29.64
CA GLU A 240 -4.05 11.55 -30.73
C GLU A 240 -2.66 10.90 -30.87
N LYS A 241 -1.96 10.70 -29.74
CA LYS A 241 -0.54 10.33 -29.73
C LYS A 241 -0.24 8.96 -29.13
N GLY A 242 -1.22 8.31 -28.51
CA GLY A 242 -1.03 7.07 -27.75
C GLY A 242 -0.40 7.25 -26.36
N ARG A 243 0.03 8.47 -26.00
CA ARG A 243 0.69 8.79 -24.73
C ARG A 243 0.50 10.26 -24.36
N VAL A 244 0.77 10.60 -23.11
CA VAL A 244 0.78 12.00 -22.62
C VAL A 244 2.20 12.52 -22.58
N GLU A 245 2.44 13.66 -23.22
CA GLU A 245 3.72 14.34 -23.24
C GLU A 245 3.83 15.32 -22.07
N ARG A 246 4.95 15.24 -21.34
CA ARG A 246 5.24 16.12 -20.21
C ARG A 246 6.52 16.89 -20.47
N GLY A 247 6.54 18.16 -20.09
CA GLY A 247 7.75 18.96 -20.10
C GLY A 247 8.82 18.39 -19.17
N TRP A 248 10.07 18.53 -19.58
CA TRP A 248 11.25 18.13 -18.83
C TRP A 248 12.31 19.22 -18.87
N LEU A 249 12.97 19.43 -17.74
CA LEU A 249 14.03 20.42 -17.58
C LEU A 249 15.41 19.76 -17.48
N GLY A 250 15.50 18.57 -16.87
CA GLY A 250 16.75 17.82 -16.66
C GLY A 250 17.62 18.39 -15.53
N VAL A 251 16.99 18.64 -14.39
CA VAL A 251 17.67 19.08 -13.16
C VAL A 251 17.28 18.18 -12.00
N SER A 252 18.25 17.91 -11.15
CA SER A 252 18.03 17.40 -9.80
C SER A 252 17.88 18.59 -8.87
N ILE A 253 16.85 18.57 -8.04
CA ILE A 253 16.47 19.70 -7.19
C ILE A 253 16.24 19.24 -5.74
N GLU A 254 16.43 20.15 -4.81
CA GLU A 254 16.11 19.97 -3.40
C GLU A 254 15.56 21.27 -2.80
N GLU A 255 15.03 21.19 -1.58
CA GLU A 255 14.68 22.37 -0.78
C GLU A 255 15.85 22.67 0.15
N ASN A 256 16.37 23.91 0.12
CA ASN A 256 17.42 24.33 1.05
C ASN A 256 16.84 24.61 2.45
N GLU A 257 17.70 24.97 3.41
CA GLU A 257 17.28 25.28 4.79
C GLU A 257 16.28 26.45 4.88
N GLU A 258 16.24 27.32 3.88
CA GLU A 258 15.27 28.43 3.74
C GLU A 258 13.96 28.02 3.04
N GLY A 259 13.82 26.75 2.64
CA GLY A 259 12.66 26.24 1.90
C GLY A 259 12.62 26.63 0.41
N LYS A 260 13.69 27.22 -0.13
CA LYS A 260 13.81 27.58 -1.55
C LYS A 260 14.31 26.41 -2.39
N VAL A 261 13.91 26.37 -3.66
CA VAL A 261 14.24 25.26 -4.57
C VAL A 261 15.62 25.46 -5.18
N ARG A 262 16.60 24.65 -4.77
CA ARG A 262 17.99 24.68 -5.25
C ARG A 262 18.25 23.56 -6.25
N ILE A 263 18.98 23.86 -7.32
CA ILE A 263 19.50 22.87 -8.27
C ILE A 263 20.77 22.24 -7.67
N ILE A 264 20.76 20.92 -7.49
CA ILE A 264 21.91 20.13 -7.01
C ILE A 264 22.68 19.46 -8.14
N ALA A 265 22.04 19.23 -9.28
CA ALA A 265 22.72 18.70 -10.45
C ALA A 265 21.96 19.07 -11.72
N VAL A 266 22.69 19.22 -12.81
CA VAL A 266 22.15 19.43 -14.16
C VAL A 266 22.53 18.23 -15.01
N GLU A 267 21.55 17.59 -15.63
CA GLU A 267 21.79 16.43 -16.49
C GLU A 267 22.49 16.87 -17.79
N LYS A 268 23.39 16.02 -18.32
CA LYS A 268 24.03 16.26 -19.62
C LYS A 268 23.02 16.17 -20.77
N GLU A 269 23.21 17.01 -21.79
CA GLU A 269 22.34 17.17 -22.95
C GLU A 269 20.89 17.57 -22.59
N SER A 270 20.70 18.10 -21.37
CA SER A 270 19.39 18.51 -20.90
C SER A 270 19.01 19.92 -21.38
N PRO A 271 17.70 20.23 -21.41
CA PRO A 271 17.21 21.60 -21.57
C PRO A 271 17.84 22.61 -20.61
N ALA A 272 18.09 22.21 -19.37
CA ALA A 272 18.72 23.03 -18.37
C ALA A 272 20.18 23.35 -18.69
N GLU A 273 20.95 22.35 -19.13
CA GLU A 273 22.34 22.55 -19.55
C GLU A 273 22.42 23.47 -20.77
N LEU A 274 21.57 23.22 -21.78
CA LEU A 274 21.47 24.06 -22.98
C LEU A 274 21.10 25.52 -22.65
N ALA A 275 20.31 25.72 -21.60
CA ALA A 275 19.96 27.04 -21.10
C ALA A 275 20.97 27.63 -20.09
N LYS A 276 22.10 26.96 -19.88
CA LYS A 276 23.19 27.39 -18.98
C LYS A 276 22.76 27.54 -17.51
N LEU A 277 21.79 26.73 -17.08
CA LEU A 277 21.54 26.51 -15.65
C LEU A 277 22.73 25.77 -15.04
N LYS A 278 22.99 26.03 -13.76
CA LYS A 278 24.14 25.49 -13.03
C LYS A 278 23.70 24.92 -11.70
N GLU A 279 24.53 24.02 -11.17
CA GLU A 279 24.45 23.60 -9.77
C GLU A 279 24.60 24.83 -8.84
N GLY A 280 23.79 24.87 -7.80
CA GLY A 280 23.69 25.98 -6.85
C GLY A 280 22.67 27.06 -7.23
N ASP A 281 22.13 27.06 -8.45
CA ASP A 281 21.06 27.99 -8.85
C ASP A 281 19.79 27.75 -8.03
N ILE A 282 19.18 28.82 -7.53
CA ILE A 282 17.89 28.75 -6.83
C ILE A 282 16.79 29.20 -7.80
N ILE A 283 15.75 28.41 -7.98
CA ILE A 283 14.63 28.74 -8.87
C ILE A 283 13.56 29.50 -8.07
N LEU A 284 13.35 30.77 -8.41
CA LEU A 284 12.40 31.65 -7.73
C LEU A 284 11.03 31.68 -8.42
N LYS A 285 11.00 31.80 -9.76
CA LYS A 285 9.75 31.91 -10.54
C LYS A 285 9.83 31.16 -11.86
N ILE A 286 8.68 30.69 -12.32
CA ILE A 286 8.47 30.19 -13.68
C ILE A 286 7.36 31.01 -14.36
N GLU A 287 7.75 31.80 -15.35
CA GLU A 287 6.89 32.82 -15.98
C GLU A 287 6.29 33.79 -14.95
N ARG A 288 5.02 33.58 -14.57
CA ARG A 288 4.28 34.40 -13.59
C ARG A 288 4.09 33.70 -12.24
N GLU A 289 4.41 32.42 -12.15
CA GLU A 289 4.17 31.59 -10.97
C GLU A 289 5.40 31.60 -10.06
N GLU A 290 5.19 31.83 -8.77
CA GLU A 290 6.22 31.72 -7.73
C GLU A 290 6.48 30.26 -7.37
N ILE A 291 7.74 29.89 -7.19
CA ILE A 291 8.14 28.53 -6.88
C ILE A 291 8.55 28.46 -5.41
N ALA A 292 7.63 27.97 -4.58
CA ALA A 292 7.82 27.84 -3.12
C ALA A 292 8.20 26.43 -2.66
N SER A 293 8.19 25.43 -3.56
CA SER A 293 8.55 24.04 -3.22
C SER A 293 8.99 23.26 -4.46
N THR A 294 9.76 22.19 -4.22
CA THR A 294 10.18 21.25 -5.26
C THR A 294 8.98 20.64 -5.98
N LYS A 295 7.94 20.26 -5.23
CA LYS A 295 6.67 19.73 -5.77
C LYS A 295 6.01 20.73 -6.73
N MET A 296 6.01 22.02 -6.39
CA MET A 296 5.44 23.06 -7.23
C MET A 296 6.23 23.25 -8.53
N LEU A 297 7.57 23.24 -8.46
CA LEU A 297 8.41 23.34 -9.63
C LEU A 297 8.17 22.19 -10.62
N VAL A 298 8.23 20.95 -10.13
CA VAL A 298 8.01 19.75 -10.94
C VAL A 298 6.66 19.79 -11.63
N LYS A 299 5.61 20.17 -10.89
CA LYS A 299 4.26 20.35 -11.41
C LYS A 299 4.22 21.38 -12.55
N GLU A 300 4.79 22.56 -12.33
CA GLU A 300 4.73 23.64 -13.32
C GLU A 300 5.50 23.30 -14.60
N ILE A 301 6.62 22.59 -14.49
CA ILE A 301 7.35 22.07 -15.66
C ILE A 301 6.51 21.02 -16.41
N ARG A 302 5.95 20.04 -15.70
CA ARG A 302 5.18 18.92 -16.30
C ARG A 302 3.82 19.31 -16.89
N LYS A 303 3.25 20.43 -16.44
CA LYS A 303 2.02 21.00 -17.00
C LYS A 303 2.22 21.60 -18.39
N ARG A 304 3.45 21.99 -18.73
CA ARG A 304 3.80 22.63 -20.01
C ARG A 304 4.14 21.56 -21.05
N LYS A 305 3.76 21.80 -22.30
CA LYS A 305 4.09 20.92 -23.42
C LYS A 305 5.59 20.98 -23.72
N PRO A 306 6.21 19.85 -24.12
CA PRO A 306 7.58 19.84 -24.60
C PRO A 306 7.74 20.77 -25.82
N GLY A 307 8.95 21.30 -26.00
CA GLY A 307 9.29 22.25 -27.06
C GLY A 307 8.89 23.69 -26.80
N LYS A 308 8.07 23.97 -25.78
CA LYS A 308 7.71 25.35 -25.38
C LYS A 308 8.88 26.05 -24.68
N THR A 309 9.17 27.28 -25.10
CA THR A 309 10.12 28.15 -24.39
C THR A 309 9.43 28.80 -23.18
N THR A 310 10.05 28.67 -22.01
CA THR A 310 9.57 29.21 -20.74
C THR A 310 10.69 29.99 -20.07
N THR A 311 10.34 31.13 -19.46
CA THR A 311 11.29 31.97 -18.73
C THR A 311 11.32 31.56 -17.25
N LEU A 312 12.49 31.21 -16.75
CA LEU A 312 12.77 30.98 -15.34
C LEU A 312 13.44 32.22 -14.75
N LYS A 313 12.99 32.65 -13.57
CA LYS A 313 13.73 33.60 -12.75
C LYS A 313 14.49 32.79 -11.71
N ILE A 314 15.81 32.89 -11.74
CA ILE A 314 16.71 32.19 -10.83
C ILE A 314 17.50 33.18 -9.99
N GLU A 315 18.03 32.74 -8.87
CA GLU A 315 19.04 33.44 -8.09
C GLU A 315 20.36 32.67 -8.22
N ARG A 316 21.41 33.38 -8.64
CA ARG A 316 22.77 32.85 -8.75
C ARG A 316 23.72 33.83 -8.08
N ASN A 317 24.44 33.38 -7.05
CA ASN A 317 25.34 34.22 -6.26
C ASN A 317 24.66 35.49 -5.71
N GLY A 318 23.42 35.37 -5.21
CA GLY A 318 22.65 36.50 -4.65
C GLY A 318 22.05 37.46 -5.68
N LYS A 319 22.23 37.21 -6.99
CA LYS A 319 21.65 38.04 -8.06
C LYS A 319 20.53 37.31 -8.78
N GLU A 320 19.44 38.02 -9.02
CA GLU A 320 18.32 37.50 -9.83
C GLU A 320 18.64 37.55 -11.32
N ILE A 321 18.49 36.43 -12.02
CA ILE A 321 18.77 36.27 -13.45
C ILE A 321 17.53 35.65 -14.13
N GLY A 322 17.14 36.21 -15.27
CA GLY A 322 16.13 35.61 -16.14
C GLY A 322 16.76 34.67 -17.16
N VAL A 323 16.37 33.39 -17.14
CA VAL A 323 16.87 32.35 -18.05
C VAL A 323 15.72 31.82 -18.91
N LYS A 324 15.84 31.90 -20.23
CA LYS A 324 14.88 31.29 -21.16
C LYS A 324 15.28 29.86 -21.43
N VAL A 325 14.40 28.91 -21.15
CA VAL A 325 14.62 27.48 -21.36
C VAL A 325 13.60 26.92 -22.33
N LYS A 326 14.03 26.17 -23.34
CA LYS A 326 13.14 25.37 -24.20
C LYS A 326 12.95 24.00 -23.56
N LEU A 327 11.77 23.72 -23.03
CA LEU A 327 11.52 22.45 -22.32
C LEU A 327 11.69 21.25 -23.25
N GLY A 328 12.35 20.23 -22.75
CA GLY A 328 12.47 18.92 -23.41
C GLY A 328 11.25 18.06 -23.13
N GLU A 329 11.24 16.87 -23.70
CA GLU A 329 10.23 15.87 -23.40
C GLU A 329 10.72 14.93 -22.30
N TYR A 330 9.84 14.65 -21.32
CA TYR A 330 10.14 13.68 -20.28
C TYR A 330 10.24 12.28 -20.88
N SER A 331 11.45 11.72 -20.90
CA SER A 331 11.74 10.48 -21.62
C SER A 331 10.87 9.31 -21.17
N GLU A 332 10.49 8.42 -22.10
CA GLU A 332 9.72 7.20 -21.77
C GLU A 332 10.43 6.31 -20.74
N LYS A 333 11.76 6.30 -20.76
CA LYS A 333 12.57 5.61 -19.75
C LYS A 333 12.28 6.14 -18.35
N ASN A 334 12.24 7.46 -18.20
CA ASN A 334 11.97 8.11 -16.92
C ASN A 334 10.50 7.92 -16.50
N VAL A 335 9.55 8.02 -17.43
CA VAL A 335 8.13 7.68 -17.19
C VAL A 335 8.00 6.25 -16.66
N ARG A 336 8.70 5.28 -17.28
CA ARG A 336 8.69 3.88 -16.86
C ARG A 336 9.28 3.69 -15.47
N LEU A 337 10.41 4.31 -15.18
CA LEU A 337 11.05 4.25 -13.85
C LEU A 337 10.12 4.81 -12.77
N GLU A 338 9.47 5.94 -13.01
CA GLU A 338 8.49 6.50 -12.08
C GLU A 338 7.30 5.59 -11.87
N LEU A 339 6.78 4.99 -12.94
CA LEU A 339 5.69 4.03 -12.86
C LEU A 339 6.07 2.78 -12.06
N GLU A 340 7.29 2.29 -12.24
CA GLU A 340 7.82 1.15 -11.48
C GLU A 340 8.00 1.47 -9.99
N TYR A 341 8.44 2.70 -9.69
CA TYR A 341 8.56 3.20 -8.32
C TYR A 341 7.18 3.39 -7.65
N LYS A 342 6.24 4.07 -8.31
CA LYS A 342 4.87 4.31 -7.80
C LYS A 342 4.05 3.02 -7.69
N PHE A 343 4.28 2.08 -8.61
CA PHE A 343 3.59 0.80 -8.68
C PHE A 343 4.60 -0.36 -8.73
N PRO A 344 5.19 -0.75 -7.59
CA PRO A 344 6.11 -1.87 -7.55
C PRO A 344 5.52 -3.11 -8.21
N ARG A 345 6.31 -3.78 -9.05
CA ARG A 345 5.91 -4.91 -9.91
C ARG A 345 5.09 -4.55 -11.15
N LEU A 346 4.79 -3.28 -11.48
CA LEU A 346 3.99 -2.90 -12.66
C LEU A 346 4.53 -3.48 -13.97
N PHE A 347 5.84 -3.65 -14.08
CA PHE A 347 6.48 -4.35 -15.18
C PHE A 347 7.01 -5.68 -14.65
N ILE A 348 6.81 -6.77 -15.41
CA ILE A 348 7.40 -8.06 -15.07
C ILE A 348 8.86 -7.98 -15.52
N SER A 349 9.81 -8.32 -14.63
CA SER A 349 11.17 -8.62 -15.08
C SER A 349 11.10 -9.76 -16.09
N PRO A 350 11.82 -9.71 -17.23
CA PRO A 350 11.83 -10.81 -18.18
C PRO A 350 12.07 -12.12 -17.42
N LYS A 351 11.22 -13.13 -17.66
CA LYS A 351 11.36 -14.42 -16.98
C LYS A 351 12.80 -14.90 -17.21
N PRO A 352 13.58 -15.21 -16.16
CA PRO A 352 14.88 -15.81 -16.37
C PRO A 352 14.71 -17.08 -17.21
N PRO A 353 15.68 -17.42 -18.07
CA PRO A 353 15.63 -18.64 -18.85
C PRO A 353 15.37 -19.83 -17.92
N VAL A 354 14.57 -20.80 -18.39
CA VAL A 354 14.24 -21.99 -17.60
C VAL A 354 15.55 -22.73 -17.32
N VAL A 355 15.95 -22.79 -16.06
CA VAL A 355 17.14 -23.56 -15.66
C VAL A 355 16.86 -25.03 -15.96
N PRO A 356 17.66 -25.70 -16.83
CA PRO A 356 17.46 -27.11 -17.10
C PRO A 356 17.67 -27.93 -15.82
N LYS A 357 16.88 -28.99 -15.64
CA LYS A 357 16.91 -29.82 -14.41
C LYS A 357 18.31 -30.40 -14.20
N LEU A 358 18.97 -30.07 -13.08
CA LEU A 358 20.26 -30.66 -12.71
C LEU A 358 20.13 -32.19 -12.50
N PRO A 359 21.24 -32.95 -12.59
CA PRO A 359 21.25 -34.36 -12.20
C PRO A 359 20.84 -34.52 -10.74
N ASP A 360 20.18 -35.63 -10.39
CA ASP A 360 19.77 -35.87 -9.00
C ASP A 360 21.00 -36.20 -8.14
N LEU A 361 21.46 -35.20 -7.38
CA LEU A 361 22.63 -35.31 -6.51
C LEU A 361 22.43 -36.32 -5.36
N ARG A 362 21.18 -36.75 -5.09
CA ARG A 362 20.89 -37.81 -4.10
C ARG A 362 21.34 -39.19 -4.54
N LYS A 363 21.73 -39.36 -5.82
CA LYS A 363 22.34 -40.59 -6.34
C LYS A 363 23.86 -40.63 -6.16
N LEU A 364 24.47 -39.57 -5.62
CA LEU A 364 25.86 -39.66 -5.20
C LEU A 364 25.97 -40.66 -4.05
N PRO A 365 27.03 -41.48 -3.99
CA PRO A 365 27.32 -42.24 -2.79
C PRO A 365 27.36 -41.26 -1.61
N LYS A 366 26.69 -41.59 -0.50
CA LYS A 366 26.70 -40.70 0.67
C LYS A 366 28.12 -40.67 1.23
N PRO A 367 28.64 -39.51 1.65
CA PRO A 367 29.88 -39.49 2.41
C PRO A 367 29.70 -40.35 3.67
N PRO A 368 30.78 -40.95 4.19
CA PRO A 368 30.71 -41.75 5.41
C PRO A 368 30.12 -40.92 6.55
N GLU A 369 29.24 -41.55 7.34
CA GLU A 369 28.65 -40.92 8.51
C GLU A 369 29.71 -40.76 9.60
N PRO A 370 29.76 -39.63 10.32
CA PRO A 370 30.65 -39.49 11.46
C PRO A 370 30.33 -40.54 12.53
N PRO A 371 31.33 -41.08 13.26
CA PRO A 371 31.08 -42.02 14.34
C PRO A 371 30.21 -41.39 15.44
N GLU A 372 29.30 -42.16 16.04
CA GLU A 372 28.48 -41.72 17.16
C GLU A 372 29.35 -41.43 18.40
N THR A 373 29.67 -40.16 18.64
CA THR A 373 30.30 -39.74 19.89
C THR A 373 29.23 -39.30 20.89
N LYS A 374 29.32 -39.81 22.13
CA LYS A 374 28.56 -39.31 23.31
C LYS A 374 29.09 -37.93 23.75
N MET A 375 29.23 -37.01 22.81
CA MET A 375 29.77 -35.66 23.02
C MET A 375 28.67 -34.66 23.41
N PHE A 376 27.40 -35.09 23.44
CA PHE A 376 26.23 -34.25 23.63
C PHE A 376 25.34 -34.80 24.75
N SER A 377 25.15 -34.00 25.79
CA SER A 377 24.10 -34.22 26.79
C SER A 377 22.87 -33.42 26.39
N TRP A 378 21.74 -34.10 26.20
CA TRP A 378 20.45 -33.46 25.96
C TRP A 378 19.83 -33.06 27.29
N SER A 379 19.64 -31.77 27.54
CA SER A 379 18.84 -31.28 28.67
C SER A 379 17.61 -30.52 28.17
N VAL A 380 16.46 -30.82 28.80
CA VAL A 380 15.17 -30.16 28.54
C VAL A 380 15.14 -28.88 29.35
N GLU A 381 15.06 -27.73 28.68
CA GLU A 381 14.88 -26.42 29.32
C GLU A 381 13.46 -26.28 29.82
N HIS A 382 13.35 -26.11 31.12
CA HIS A 382 12.11 -25.82 31.80
C HIS A 382 12.07 -24.31 32.13
N ARG A 383 11.07 -23.60 31.60
CA ARG A 383 10.87 -22.17 31.88
C ARG A 383 9.81 -21.99 32.94
N LYS A 384 10.09 -21.09 33.87
CA LYS A 384 9.18 -20.77 34.96
C LYS A 384 8.25 -19.65 34.54
N TYR A 385 6.98 -19.75 34.90
CA TYR A 385 5.97 -18.81 34.45
C TYR A 385 4.85 -18.64 35.49
N ILE A 386 4.15 -17.51 35.39
CA ILE A 386 2.97 -17.21 36.21
C ILE A 386 1.72 -16.92 35.36
N GLY A 387 1.84 -16.85 34.02
CA GLY A 387 0.70 -16.77 33.08
C GLY A 387 0.09 -15.37 32.90
N ILE A 388 0.94 -14.34 32.80
CA ILE A 388 0.50 -12.96 32.52
C ILE A 388 1.17 -12.39 31.27
N TYR A 389 0.47 -11.48 30.60
CA TYR A 389 0.98 -10.69 29.49
C TYR A 389 1.09 -9.24 29.94
N LEU A 390 2.22 -8.61 29.62
CA LEU A 390 2.62 -7.34 30.18
C LEU A 390 2.84 -6.30 29.09
N GLU A 391 2.46 -5.08 29.39
CA GLU A 391 2.83 -3.89 28.61
C GLU A 391 3.59 -2.92 29.50
N GLU A 392 4.67 -2.34 28.98
CA GLU A 392 5.40 -1.27 29.67
C GLU A 392 4.58 0.02 29.57
N ILE A 393 4.22 0.60 30.71
CA ILE A 393 3.42 1.83 30.70
C ILE A 393 4.28 3.04 30.35
N ASN A 394 3.72 3.94 29.54
CA ASN A 394 4.32 5.24 29.28
C ASN A 394 3.97 6.26 30.38
N ARG A 395 4.54 7.47 30.28
CA ARG A 395 4.32 8.56 31.24
C ARG A 395 2.84 8.96 31.37
N GLU A 396 2.07 8.91 30.30
CA GLU A 396 0.64 9.30 30.31
C GLU A 396 -0.21 8.26 31.06
N LEU A 397 0.02 6.97 30.78
CA LEU A 397 -0.63 5.86 31.47
C LEU A 397 -0.23 5.81 32.95
N SER A 398 1.01 6.15 33.30
CA SER A 398 1.44 6.22 34.70
C SER A 398 0.61 7.22 35.53
N VAL A 399 0.21 8.36 34.96
CA VAL A 399 -0.65 9.36 35.62
C VAL A 399 -2.06 8.80 35.79
N TYR A 400 -2.58 8.14 34.77
CA TYR A 400 -3.90 7.51 34.80
C TYR A 400 -4.01 6.44 35.89
N PHE A 401 -3.03 5.53 35.97
CA PHE A 401 -3.00 4.43 36.95
C PHE A 401 -2.47 4.82 38.34
N GLY A 402 -1.94 6.05 38.51
CA GLY A 402 -1.46 6.57 39.79
C GLY A 402 -0.08 6.08 40.20
N VAL A 403 0.76 5.75 39.22
CA VAL A 403 2.13 5.26 39.43
C VAL A 403 3.06 6.46 39.63
N LYS A 404 3.44 6.71 40.89
CA LYS A 404 4.22 7.91 41.29
C LYS A 404 5.56 8.07 40.58
N GLU A 405 6.18 6.95 40.21
CA GLU A 405 7.54 6.91 39.66
C GLU A 405 7.56 6.85 38.11
N GLY A 406 6.39 6.91 37.47
CA GLY A 406 6.26 7.02 36.02
C GLY A 406 6.53 5.74 35.22
N ARG A 407 6.88 4.62 35.87
CA ARG A 407 7.25 3.35 35.25
C ARG A 407 6.65 2.16 36.00
N GLY A 408 6.28 1.12 35.26
CA GLY A 408 5.66 -0.10 35.78
C GLY A 408 5.14 -0.99 34.65
N LEU A 409 4.69 -2.19 35.00
CA LEU A 409 4.24 -3.20 34.04
C LEU A 409 2.72 -3.39 34.17
N LEU A 410 1.98 -2.98 33.15
CA LEU A 410 0.53 -3.17 33.08
C LEU A 410 0.22 -4.62 32.68
N VAL A 411 -0.62 -5.28 33.47
CA VAL A 411 -1.18 -6.58 33.14
C VAL A 411 -2.26 -6.41 32.07
N ALA A 412 -1.91 -6.68 30.81
CA ALA A 412 -2.78 -6.53 29.66
C ALA A 412 -3.71 -7.74 29.46
N LYS A 413 -3.23 -8.93 29.82
CA LYS A 413 -3.99 -10.19 29.72
C LYS A 413 -3.49 -11.20 30.74
N ILE A 414 -4.37 -12.08 31.18
CA ILE A 414 -4.06 -13.20 32.08
C ILE A 414 -4.49 -14.49 31.39
N THR A 415 -3.64 -15.51 31.43
CA THR A 415 -3.94 -16.84 30.89
C THR A 415 -4.93 -17.54 31.81
N LYS A 416 -5.96 -18.17 31.25
CA LYS A 416 -6.94 -18.94 32.00
C LYS A 416 -6.29 -20.14 32.69
N ASP A 417 -6.71 -20.44 33.92
CA ASP A 417 -6.22 -21.50 34.80
C ASP A 417 -4.74 -21.34 35.24
N SER A 418 -4.15 -20.18 34.99
CA SER A 418 -2.76 -19.86 35.35
C SER A 418 -2.57 -19.55 36.83
N PRO A 419 -1.32 -19.62 37.35
CA PRO A 419 -1.03 -19.22 38.73
C PRO A 419 -1.42 -17.78 39.04
N ALA A 420 -1.26 -16.84 38.10
CA ALA A 420 -1.64 -15.46 38.30
C ALA A 420 -3.16 -15.25 38.39
N GLU A 421 -3.95 -16.00 37.62
CA GLU A 421 -5.41 -15.97 37.74
C GLU A 421 -5.86 -16.51 39.10
N LYS A 422 -5.30 -17.66 39.52
CA LYS A 422 -5.57 -18.28 40.84
C LYS A 422 -5.17 -17.37 42.00
N ALA A 423 -4.09 -16.60 41.85
CA ALA A 423 -3.63 -15.61 42.81
C ALA A 423 -4.47 -14.32 42.83
N GLY A 424 -5.43 -14.17 41.89
CA GLY A 424 -6.34 -13.04 41.85
C GLY A 424 -5.75 -11.77 41.24
N LEU A 425 -4.72 -11.89 40.38
CA LEU A 425 -4.33 -10.79 39.49
C LEU A 425 -5.48 -10.48 38.53
N LYS A 426 -5.58 -9.23 38.11
CA LYS A 426 -6.60 -8.77 37.18
C LYS A 426 -5.98 -7.96 36.05
N VAL A 427 -6.61 -8.02 34.88
CA VAL A 427 -6.30 -7.11 33.78
C VAL A 427 -6.51 -5.68 34.27
N GLY A 428 -5.53 -4.80 34.00
CA GLY A 428 -5.51 -3.43 34.51
C GLY A 428 -4.69 -3.23 35.79
N ASP A 429 -4.16 -4.29 36.40
CA ASP A 429 -3.18 -4.16 37.47
C ASP A 429 -1.85 -3.64 36.93
N VAL A 430 -1.18 -2.76 37.67
CA VAL A 430 0.16 -2.30 37.32
C VAL A 430 1.17 -2.81 38.35
N ILE A 431 2.03 -3.73 37.96
CA ILE A 431 3.10 -4.28 38.80
C ILE A 431 4.24 -3.26 38.88
N ILE A 432 4.62 -2.90 40.10
CA ILE A 432 5.67 -1.93 40.40
C ILE A 432 6.92 -2.60 41.00
N LYS A 433 6.74 -3.71 41.73
CA LYS A 433 7.84 -4.50 42.28
C LYS A 433 7.49 -5.98 42.32
N ALA A 434 8.53 -6.80 42.28
CA ALA A 434 8.47 -8.22 42.52
C ALA A 434 9.57 -8.62 43.51
N ASP A 435 9.22 -9.22 44.64
CA ASP A 435 10.14 -9.59 45.71
C ASP A 435 11.07 -8.44 46.16
N GLY A 436 10.52 -7.22 46.22
CA GLY A 436 11.26 -6.01 46.57
C GLY A 436 12.11 -5.43 45.45
N ILE A 437 12.29 -6.14 44.33
CA ILE A 437 12.99 -5.65 43.13
C ILE A 437 12.00 -4.84 42.30
N ARG A 438 12.42 -3.64 41.90
CA ARG A 438 11.61 -2.74 41.07
C ARG A 438 11.53 -3.27 39.64
N THR A 439 10.32 -3.36 39.10
CA THR A 439 10.07 -3.94 37.76
C THR A 439 9.64 -2.85 36.80
N GLU A 440 10.58 -2.33 36.02
CA GLU A 440 10.29 -1.27 35.03
C GLU A 440 10.11 -1.85 33.62
N ARG A 441 10.83 -2.94 33.32
CA ARG A 441 10.79 -3.64 32.04
C ARG A 441 10.32 -5.08 32.22
N ALA A 442 9.74 -5.65 31.17
CA ALA A 442 9.29 -7.05 31.19
C ALA A 442 10.43 -8.03 31.55
N ARG A 443 11.66 -7.71 31.16
CA ARG A 443 12.86 -8.51 31.48
C ARG A 443 13.14 -8.57 32.98
N ASP A 444 12.88 -7.48 33.71
CA ASP A 444 13.17 -7.41 35.15
C ASP A 444 12.31 -8.42 35.91
N LEU A 445 11.00 -8.41 35.64
CA LEU A 445 10.06 -9.37 36.21
C LEU A 445 10.32 -10.80 35.74
N THR A 446 10.70 -10.97 34.46
CA THR A 446 11.06 -12.29 33.93
C THR A 446 12.26 -12.88 34.66
N GLY A 447 13.29 -12.08 34.95
CA GLY A 447 14.46 -12.52 35.72
C GLY A 447 14.08 -13.04 37.11
N VAL A 448 13.30 -12.26 37.87
CA VAL A 448 12.83 -12.67 39.22
C VAL A 448 12.02 -13.97 39.18
N ILE A 449 11.23 -14.20 38.13
CA ILE A 449 10.47 -15.44 37.95
C ILE A 449 11.39 -16.62 37.62
N GLN A 450 12.40 -16.44 36.75
CA GLN A 450 13.32 -17.54 36.39
C GLN A 450 14.25 -17.94 37.55
N ASP A 451 14.61 -17.01 38.44
CA ASP A 451 15.50 -17.26 39.58
C ASP A 451 14.85 -18.06 40.71
N LYS A 452 13.52 -18.08 40.78
CA LYS A 452 12.79 -18.84 41.80
C LYS A 452 12.61 -20.29 41.42
N GLU A 453 12.35 -21.20 42.35
CA GLU A 453 12.03 -22.60 42.03
C GLU A 453 10.52 -22.80 41.80
N LYS A 454 10.15 -23.86 41.07
CA LYS A 454 8.76 -24.28 40.89
C LYS A 454 8.09 -24.50 42.26
N GLY A 455 6.83 -24.07 42.40
CA GLY A 455 6.03 -24.18 43.63
C GLY A 455 6.35 -23.11 44.68
N LYS A 456 7.46 -22.35 44.53
CA LYS A 456 7.70 -21.16 45.35
C LYS A 456 6.79 -20.02 44.91
N ARG A 457 6.51 -19.11 45.84
CA ARG A 457 5.70 -17.92 45.58
C ARG A 457 6.56 -16.68 45.31
N ILE A 458 6.10 -15.82 44.41
CA ILE A 458 6.61 -14.48 44.14
C ILE A 458 5.62 -13.45 44.68
N LYS A 459 6.12 -12.49 45.45
CA LYS A 459 5.34 -11.39 46.01
C LYS A 459 5.38 -10.21 45.05
N LEU A 460 4.24 -9.92 44.43
CA LEU A 460 4.07 -8.79 43.52
C LEU A 460 3.43 -7.63 44.26
N GLU A 461 4.10 -6.47 44.27
CA GLU A 461 3.49 -5.20 44.65
C GLU A 461 2.91 -4.56 43.39
N LEU A 462 1.61 -4.29 43.41
CA LEU A 462 0.87 -3.75 42.28
C LEU A 462 -0.07 -2.61 42.68
N LEU A 463 -0.41 -1.78 41.71
CA LEU A 463 -1.43 -0.75 41.83
C LEU A 463 -2.73 -1.24 41.19
N ARG A 464 -3.80 -1.26 41.99
CA ARG A 464 -5.17 -1.52 41.53
C ARG A 464 -6.07 -0.41 42.04
N ASN A 465 -6.75 0.28 41.13
CA ASN A 465 -7.55 1.48 41.46
C ASN A 465 -6.75 2.52 42.26
N LYS A 466 -5.50 2.77 41.85
CA LYS A 466 -4.56 3.71 42.49
C LYS A 466 -4.17 3.38 43.95
N LYS A 467 -4.51 2.18 44.44
CA LYS A 467 -4.11 1.70 45.77
C LYS A 467 -3.09 0.58 45.62
N VAL A 468 -2.03 0.63 46.43
CA VAL A 468 -1.00 -0.41 46.46
C VAL A 468 -1.60 -1.67 47.09
N ARG A 469 -1.37 -2.81 46.44
CA ARG A 469 -1.74 -4.14 46.92
C ARG A 469 -0.54 -5.07 46.77
N SER A 470 -0.49 -6.07 47.62
CA SER A 470 0.46 -7.16 47.51
C SER A 470 -0.30 -8.43 47.12
N VAL A 471 0.19 -9.14 46.12
CA VAL A 471 -0.35 -10.43 45.68
C VAL A 471 0.77 -11.44 45.61
N GLU A 472 0.56 -12.61 46.22
CA GLU A 472 1.52 -13.71 46.13
C GLU A 472 1.06 -14.68 45.04
N VAL A 473 1.96 -14.96 44.09
CA VAL A 473 1.69 -15.83 42.95
C VAL A 473 2.60 -17.03 43.01
N GLU A 474 2.05 -18.22 42.86
CA GLU A 474 2.85 -19.45 42.76
C GLU A 474 3.56 -19.52 41.40
N ILE A 475 4.76 -20.07 41.37
CA ILE A 475 5.50 -20.26 40.13
C ILE A 475 5.29 -21.67 39.62
N GLU A 476 4.76 -21.77 38.40
CA GLU A 476 4.72 -23.01 37.65
C GLU A 476 5.85 -23.07 36.64
N GLU A 477 6.04 -24.25 36.05
CA GLU A 477 7.13 -24.56 35.16
C GLU A 477 6.61 -25.29 33.93
N GLU A 478 6.97 -24.81 32.76
CA GLU A 478 6.57 -25.33 31.45
C GLU A 478 7.80 -25.74 30.65
N ARG A 479 7.69 -26.84 29.89
CA ARG A 479 8.76 -27.31 29.00
C ARG A 479 8.88 -26.35 27.81
N SER A 480 10.05 -25.75 27.64
CA SER A 480 10.22 -24.61 26.72
C SER A 480 11.31 -24.76 25.65
N GLY A 481 12.10 -25.84 25.65
CA GLY A 481 13.07 -26.11 24.58
C GLY A 481 14.23 -27.02 24.98
N PHE A 482 15.25 -27.12 24.11
CA PHE A 482 16.48 -27.90 24.30
C PHE A 482 17.69 -26.97 24.44
N SER A 483 18.67 -27.33 25.29
CA SER A 483 19.91 -26.54 25.51
C SER A 483 21.19 -27.36 25.30
N TYR A 484 22.29 -26.68 24.95
CA TYR A 484 23.60 -27.26 24.61
C TYR A 484 24.69 -26.83 25.62
N SER A 485 25.58 -27.74 26.05
CA SER A 485 26.78 -27.40 26.84
C SER A 485 27.97 -28.30 26.53
N TYR A 486 29.18 -27.73 26.47
CA TYR A 486 30.45 -28.41 26.21
C TYR A 486 31.21 -28.70 27.52
N LYS A 487 31.75 -29.91 27.67
CA LYS A 487 32.73 -30.27 28.70
C LYS A 487 34.13 -30.31 28.06
N ASP A 488 35.03 -29.50 28.59
CA ASP A 488 36.49 -29.45 28.41
C ASP A 488 37.06 -29.33 26.97
N TRP A 489 37.78 -28.23 26.73
CA TRP A 489 38.24 -27.75 25.42
C TRP A 489 39.51 -28.44 24.89
N GLU A 490 40.30 -29.09 25.75
CA GLU A 490 41.55 -29.74 25.34
C GLU A 490 41.28 -31.11 24.68
N ASP A 491 40.38 -31.92 25.23
CA ASP A 491 39.91 -33.17 24.60
C ASP A 491 39.18 -32.93 23.26
N TYR A 492 38.65 -31.72 23.06
CA TYR A 492 38.01 -31.30 21.82
C TYR A 492 39.03 -31.19 20.67
N VAL A 493 40.18 -30.57 20.90
CA VAL A 493 41.16 -30.31 19.83
C VAL A 493 41.78 -31.61 19.31
N ASP A 494 42.21 -32.51 20.21
CA ASP A 494 42.80 -33.80 19.82
C ASP A 494 41.80 -34.72 19.11
N PHE A 495 40.52 -34.67 19.51
CA PHE A 495 39.44 -35.37 18.81
C PHE A 495 39.27 -34.83 17.39
N TRP A 496 39.21 -33.51 17.20
CA TRP A 496 39.02 -32.89 15.88
C TRP A 496 40.22 -33.10 14.95
N ASP A 497 41.45 -33.11 15.47
CA ASP A 497 42.64 -33.40 14.68
C ASP A 497 42.61 -34.85 14.16
N SER A 498 42.37 -35.84 15.01
CA SER A 498 42.27 -37.24 14.56
C SER A 498 41.05 -37.52 13.67
N TYR A 499 39.94 -36.82 13.91
CA TYR A 499 38.72 -36.89 13.09
C TYR A 499 38.98 -36.29 11.69
N SER A 500 39.63 -35.12 11.63
CA SER A 500 39.91 -34.44 10.36
C SER A 500 40.82 -35.28 9.45
N GLU A 501 41.86 -35.92 9.99
CA GLU A 501 42.75 -36.80 9.23
C GLU A 501 42.04 -38.06 8.69
N ASN A 502 41.21 -38.70 9.51
CA ASN A 502 40.45 -39.89 9.09
C ASN A 502 39.35 -39.55 8.09
N LEU A 503 38.66 -38.42 8.29
CA LEU A 503 37.66 -37.93 7.37
C LEU A 503 38.30 -37.58 6.03
N GLU A 504 39.46 -36.92 6.01
CA GLU A 504 40.16 -36.58 4.77
C GLU A 504 40.56 -37.83 3.97
N LYS A 505 41.07 -38.87 4.64
CA LYS A 505 41.40 -40.17 4.00
C LYS A 505 40.17 -40.85 3.40
N GLN A 506 39.06 -40.86 4.14
CA GLN A 506 37.82 -41.47 3.65
C GLN A 506 37.18 -40.65 2.53
N TYR A 507 37.29 -39.32 2.58
CA TYR A 507 36.79 -38.43 1.56
C TYR A 507 37.56 -38.57 0.25
N LYS A 508 38.90 -38.69 0.31
CA LYS A 508 39.73 -39.01 -0.88
C LYS A 508 39.28 -40.33 -1.53
N LYS A 509 39.09 -41.38 -0.72
CA LYS A 509 38.60 -42.68 -1.22
C LYS A 509 37.20 -42.61 -1.84
N TRP A 510 36.34 -41.72 -1.34
CA TRP A 510 35.02 -41.47 -1.90
C TRP A 510 35.08 -40.70 -3.23
N GLN A 511 35.95 -39.68 -3.34
CA GLN A 511 36.20 -38.93 -4.57
C GLN A 511 36.79 -39.82 -5.69
N ASP A 512 37.59 -40.81 -5.32
CA ASP A 512 38.19 -41.76 -6.27
C ASP A 512 37.22 -42.90 -6.70
N SER A 513 35.95 -42.87 -6.27
CA SER A 513 34.96 -43.87 -6.67
C SER A 513 34.48 -43.66 -8.12
N GLU A 514 34.38 -44.75 -8.89
CA GLU A 514 33.86 -44.70 -10.27
C GLU A 514 32.46 -44.06 -10.37
N GLU A 515 31.65 -44.19 -9.33
CA GLU A 515 30.30 -43.66 -9.29
C GLU A 515 30.30 -42.13 -9.10
N TYR A 516 31.21 -41.60 -8.28
CA TYR A 516 31.45 -40.16 -8.16
C TYR A 516 31.94 -39.57 -9.49
N GLU A 517 32.92 -40.21 -10.14
CA GLU A 517 33.47 -39.73 -11.42
C GLU A 517 32.41 -39.69 -12.53
N LYS A 518 31.58 -40.75 -12.65
CA LYS A 518 30.48 -40.81 -13.64
C LYS A 518 29.45 -39.71 -13.41
N VAL A 519 29.08 -39.43 -12.17
CA VAL A 519 28.10 -38.37 -11.85
C VAL A 519 28.71 -36.99 -12.09
N MET A 520 29.98 -36.76 -11.70
CA MET A 520 30.66 -35.48 -11.90
C MET A 520 30.89 -35.18 -13.40
N LYS A 521 31.23 -36.19 -14.22
CA LYS A 521 31.33 -36.03 -15.67
C LYS A 521 29.99 -35.63 -16.30
N LYS A 522 28.89 -36.24 -15.83
CA LYS A 522 27.52 -35.89 -16.29
C LYS A 522 27.10 -34.49 -15.82
N LEU A 523 27.50 -34.10 -14.60
CA LEU A 523 27.25 -32.76 -14.06
C LEU A 523 28.03 -31.70 -14.83
N ASN A 524 29.32 -31.91 -15.08
CA ASN A 524 30.18 -30.99 -15.82
C ASN A 524 29.67 -30.78 -17.24
N LYS A 525 29.34 -31.86 -17.98
CA LYS A 525 28.72 -31.74 -19.30
C LYS A 525 27.44 -30.91 -19.28
N LYS A 526 26.61 -31.08 -18.24
CA LYS A 526 25.36 -30.34 -18.09
C LYS A 526 25.58 -28.88 -17.71
N LEU A 527 26.63 -28.59 -16.93
CA LEU A 527 27.06 -27.23 -16.61
C LEU A 527 27.61 -26.50 -17.85
N GLU A 528 28.33 -27.20 -18.73
CA GLU A 528 28.75 -26.67 -20.04
C GLU A 528 27.54 -26.36 -20.93
N GLU A 529 26.59 -27.29 -21.06
CA GLU A 529 25.33 -27.07 -21.79
C GLU A 529 24.53 -25.88 -21.20
N ILE A 530 24.51 -25.71 -19.88
CA ILE A 530 23.90 -24.55 -19.22
C ILE A 530 24.65 -23.27 -19.60
N GLY A 531 25.99 -23.29 -19.57
CA GLY A 531 26.83 -22.16 -19.93
C GLY A 531 26.61 -21.71 -21.37
N GLU A 532 26.51 -22.65 -22.31
CA GLU A 532 26.22 -22.37 -23.72
C GLU A 532 24.81 -21.82 -23.93
N ASN A 533 23.79 -22.44 -23.32
CA ASN A 533 22.42 -21.92 -23.36
C ASN A 533 22.33 -20.51 -22.75
N TYR A 534 23.08 -20.23 -21.70
CA TYR A 534 23.12 -18.90 -21.09
C TYR A 534 23.76 -17.89 -22.03
N LYS A 535 24.87 -18.24 -22.71
CA LYS A 535 25.49 -17.40 -23.75
C LYS A 535 24.54 -17.15 -24.92
N GLU A 536 23.84 -18.17 -25.41
CA GLU A 536 22.87 -18.03 -26.50
C GLU A 536 21.67 -17.16 -26.08
N SER A 537 21.15 -17.35 -24.86
CA SER A 537 20.03 -16.57 -24.33
C SER A 537 20.39 -15.10 -24.09
N THR A 538 21.62 -14.84 -23.61
CA THR A 538 22.13 -13.48 -23.43
C THR A 538 22.38 -12.79 -24.77
N GLU A 539 22.83 -13.50 -25.80
CA GLU A 539 22.94 -12.96 -27.16
C GLU A 539 21.57 -12.71 -27.80
N LYS A 540 20.60 -13.61 -27.62
CA LYS A 540 19.20 -13.38 -28.04
C LYS A 540 18.59 -12.16 -27.35
N LEU A 541 18.82 -11.99 -26.05
CA LEU A 541 18.44 -10.79 -25.29
C LEU A 541 19.14 -9.54 -25.82
N ARG A 542 20.43 -9.62 -26.15
CA ARG A 542 21.21 -8.52 -26.74
C ARG A 542 20.66 -8.12 -28.12
N ILE A 543 20.31 -9.09 -28.96
CA ILE A 543 19.68 -8.88 -30.27
C ILE A 543 18.27 -8.31 -30.11
N ALA A 544 17.46 -8.81 -29.17
CA ALA A 544 16.13 -8.28 -28.87
C ALA A 544 16.18 -6.82 -28.37
N LEU A 545 17.14 -6.51 -27.50
CA LEU A 545 17.42 -5.15 -27.03
C LEU A 545 17.89 -4.23 -28.16
N LYS A 546 18.72 -4.74 -29.10
CA LYS A 546 19.10 -4.00 -30.32
C LYS A 546 17.90 -3.78 -31.27
N LYS A 547 17.04 -4.78 -31.47
CA LYS A 547 15.79 -4.64 -32.25
C LYS A 547 14.81 -3.64 -31.61
N HIS A 548 14.73 -3.57 -30.28
CA HIS A 548 13.95 -2.54 -29.59
C HIS A 548 14.57 -1.15 -29.69
N LYS A 549 15.90 -1.02 -29.74
CA LYS A 549 16.57 0.24 -30.12
C LYS A 549 16.34 0.65 -31.58
N ALA A 550 16.04 -0.31 -32.46
CA ALA A 550 15.75 -0.07 -33.87
C ALA A 550 14.29 0.37 -34.15
N ILE A 551 13.41 0.36 -33.14
CA ILE A 551 12.12 1.07 -33.19
C ILE A 551 12.37 2.51 -32.70
N LYS A 552 13.17 3.24 -33.47
CA LYS A 552 13.32 4.69 -33.42
C LYS A 552 13.55 5.18 -34.84
N VAL A 553 12.45 5.52 -35.50
CA VAL A 553 12.31 6.73 -36.33
C VAL A 553 10.94 7.31 -35.99
#